data_AF-A0A7S0WJR1-F1
#
_entry.id   AF-A0A7S0WJR1-F1
#
_cell.length_a   1.000
_cell.length_b   1.000
_cell.length_c   1.000
_cell.angle_alpha   90.00
_cell.angle_beta   90.00
_cell.angle_gamma   90.00
#
_symmetry.space_group_name_H-M   'P 1'
#
loop_
_entity.id
_entity.type
_entity.pdbx_description
1 polymer ?
#
loop_
_entity_poly.entity_id
_entity_poly.type
_entity_poly.pdbx_seq_one_letter_code
_entity_poly.pdbx_strand_id
1 'polypeptide(L)'
;MEGLIATGAGAWAPPVPGGRSRVVVDFSSPNIAKEMHVGHLRSTILGDSLCRTLEYSGAEVLRLNHVGDWGTQFGMLIEYLRDNAKGGDAEVSDLQAFYKAAKLRFDEDADFKRRAQEAVVRLQGG
;
A
#
# COMPACT_ATOMS: atom_id res chain seq x y z
N MET A 1 -18.35 -15.65 36.53
CA MET A 1 -18.21 -14.69 35.40
C MET A 1 -17.16 -15.15 34.39
N GLU A 2 -16.09 -15.83 34.82
CA GLU A 2 -15.04 -16.38 33.94
C GLU A 2 -15.52 -17.46 32.96
N GLY A 3 -16.48 -18.30 33.35
CA GLY A 3 -17.01 -19.37 32.48
C GLY A 3 -17.81 -18.88 31.27
N LEU A 4 -18.47 -17.72 31.36
CA LEU A 4 -19.29 -17.16 30.27
C LEU A 4 -18.42 -16.61 29.13
N ILE A 5 -17.24 -16.06 29.47
CA ILE A 5 -16.29 -15.54 28.49
C ILE A 5 -15.55 -16.69 27.79
N ALA A 6 -15.17 -17.73 28.54
CA ALA A 6 -14.45 -18.89 27.99
C ALA A 6 -15.31 -19.77 27.07
N THR A 7 -16.62 -19.89 27.32
CA THR A 7 -17.55 -20.69 26.49
C THR A 7 -18.31 -19.88 25.45
N GLY A 8 -18.45 -18.55 25.63
CA GLY A 8 -19.23 -17.68 24.74
C GLY A 8 -18.53 -17.32 23.44
N ALA A 9 -17.19 -17.20 23.43
CA ALA A 9 -16.47 -16.69 22.27
C ALA A 9 -16.67 -17.53 20.99
N GLY A 10 -16.70 -18.86 21.09
CA GLY A 10 -17.00 -19.72 19.94
C GLY A 10 -18.49 -19.83 19.59
N ALA A 11 -19.37 -19.48 20.54
CA ALA A 11 -20.82 -19.70 20.44
C ALA A 11 -21.62 -18.44 20.05
N TRP A 12 -21.05 -17.24 20.27
CA TRP A 12 -21.73 -15.96 20.02
C TRP A 12 -21.44 -15.39 18.64
N ALA A 13 -20.47 -15.94 17.93
CA ALA A 13 -20.13 -15.44 16.61
C ALA A 13 -21.33 -15.63 15.67
N PRO A 14 -21.89 -14.55 15.10
CA PRO A 14 -23.00 -14.69 14.16
C PRO A 14 -22.47 -15.46 12.93
N PRO A 15 -23.17 -16.50 12.48
CA PRO A 15 -22.73 -17.27 11.33
C PRO A 15 -22.76 -16.38 10.09
N VAL A 16 -21.75 -16.52 9.24
CA VAL A 16 -21.77 -15.86 7.93
C VAL A 16 -22.89 -16.48 7.09
N PRO A 17 -23.81 -15.67 6.51
CA PRO A 17 -24.86 -16.19 5.64
C PRO A 17 -24.26 -17.02 4.50
N GLY A 18 -24.70 -18.26 4.34
CA GLY A 18 -24.19 -19.18 3.30
C GLY A 18 -23.11 -20.18 3.75
N GLY A 19 -22.68 -20.17 5.02
CA GLY A 19 -21.72 -21.13 5.56
C GLY A 19 -20.27 -20.62 5.58
N ARG A 20 -19.27 -21.52 5.51
CA ARG A 20 -17.84 -21.17 5.43
C ARG A 20 -17.54 -20.47 4.11
N SER A 21 -17.76 -19.15 4.07
CA SER A 21 -17.47 -18.31 2.92
C SER A 21 -15.99 -17.91 2.94
N ARG A 22 -15.33 -18.07 1.78
CA ARG A 22 -14.03 -17.45 1.52
C ARG A 22 -14.25 -15.97 1.23
N VAL A 23 -13.60 -15.10 2.01
CA VAL A 23 -13.74 -13.65 1.88
C VAL A 23 -12.39 -13.05 1.56
N VAL A 24 -12.34 -12.22 0.53
CA VAL A 24 -11.15 -11.41 0.21
C VAL A 24 -11.37 -10.01 0.75
N VAL A 25 -10.42 -9.50 1.53
CA VAL A 25 -10.43 -8.14 2.06
C VAL A 25 -9.15 -7.45 1.60
N ASP A 26 -9.31 -6.44 0.75
CA ASP A 26 -8.24 -5.55 0.30
C ASP A 26 -8.28 -4.26 1.14
N PHE A 27 -7.18 -3.96 1.82
CA PHE A 27 -7.09 -2.82 2.71
C PHE A 27 -5.65 -2.33 2.87
N SER A 28 -5.48 -1.16 3.51
CA SER A 28 -4.22 -0.40 3.54
C SER A 28 -3.87 0.18 2.18
N SER A 29 -3.43 -0.65 1.23
CA SER A 29 -3.18 -0.34 -0.19
C SER A 29 -2.60 1.05 -0.45
N PRO A 30 -1.50 1.44 0.23
CA PRO A 30 -0.91 2.76 0.07
C PRO A 30 -0.24 2.89 -1.29
N ASN A 31 -0.14 4.13 -1.77
CA ASN A 31 0.75 4.44 -2.88
C ASN A 31 2.19 4.52 -2.34
N ILE A 32 3.07 3.63 -2.77
CA ILE A 32 4.45 3.51 -2.24
C ILE A 32 5.26 4.78 -2.50
N ALA A 33 4.94 5.50 -3.57
CA ALA A 33 5.61 6.75 -3.90
C ALA A 33 5.14 7.94 -3.05
N LYS A 34 4.18 7.78 -2.14
CA LYS A 34 3.70 8.85 -1.26
C LYS A 34 3.93 8.50 0.21
N GLU A 35 4.03 9.55 1.02
CA GLU A 35 4.16 9.41 2.47
C GLU A 35 2.96 8.66 3.05
N MET A 36 3.26 7.68 3.92
CA MET A 36 2.28 7.02 4.76
C MET A 36 1.71 8.03 5.78
N HIS A 37 0.63 8.71 5.43
CA HIS A 37 -0.10 9.59 6.35
C HIS A 37 -1.26 8.87 7.05
N VAL A 38 -1.88 9.54 8.04
CA VAL A 38 -3.01 9.04 8.84
C VAL A 38 -4.21 8.56 8.01
N GLY A 39 -4.31 8.96 6.74
CA GLY A 39 -5.33 8.48 5.82
C GLY A 39 -5.20 6.98 5.52
N HIS A 40 -3.98 6.46 5.43
CA HIS A 40 -3.72 5.03 5.24
C HIS A 40 -3.96 4.24 6.53
N LEU A 41 -3.77 4.88 7.70
CA LEU A 41 -4.03 4.27 9.00
C LEU A 41 -5.52 3.90 9.14
N ARG A 42 -6.42 4.74 8.64
CA ARG A 42 -7.87 4.46 8.64
C ARG A 42 -8.20 3.16 7.90
N SER A 43 -7.74 3.02 6.64
CA SER A 43 -8.01 1.79 5.86
C SER A 43 -7.37 0.57 6.53
N THR A 44 -6.16 0.74 7.08
CA THR A 44 -5.44 -0.32 7.80
C THR A 44 -6.22 -0.82 9.02
N ILE A 45 -6.66 0.08 9.90
CA ILE A 45 -7.40 -0.29 11.13
C ILE A 45 -8.77 -0.88 10.81
N LEU A 46 -9.51 -0.26 9.89
CA LEU A 46 -10.85 -0.74 9.52
C LEU A 46 -10.79 -2.10 8.85
N GLY A 47 -9.84 -2.29 7.92
CA GLY A 47 -9.64 -3.57 7.25
C GLY A 47 -9.24 -4.69 8.22
N ASP A 48 -8.29 -4.42 9.13
CA ASP A 48 -7.90 -5.41 10.14
C ASP A 48 -9.07 -5.75 11.09
N SER A 49 -9.83 -4.74 11.54
CA SER A 49 -11.02 -4.95 12.39
C SER A 49 -12.09 -5.78 11.68
N LEU A 50 -12.31 -5.54 10.38
CA LEU A 50 -13.24 -6.31 9.56
C LEU A 50 -12.77 -7.77 9.41
N CYS A 51 -11.48 -7.99 9.11
CA CYS A 51 -10.91 -9.33 8.98
C CYS A 51 -11.09 -10.13 10.27
N ARG A 52 -10.74 -9.54 11.42
CA ARG A 52 -10.92 -10.17 12.75
C ARG A 52 -12.37 -10.54 13.02
N THR A 53 -13.31 -9.68 12.63
CA THR A 53 -14.74 -9.92 12.82
C THR A 53 -15.23 -11.08 11.94
N LEU A 54 -14.81 -11.12 10.68
CA LEU A 54 -15.16 -12.18 9.74
C LEU A 54 -14.56 -13.54 10.14
N GLU A 55 -13.30 -13.56 10.59
CA GLU A 55 -12.64 -14.76 11.10
C GLU A 55 -13.30 -15.27 12.38
N TYR A 56 -13.68 -14.35 13.28
CA TYR A 56 -14.45 -14.69 14.48
C TYR A 56 -15.79 -15.36 14.11
N SER A 57 -16.45 -14.88 13.05
CA SER A 57 -17.65 -15.48 12.44
C SER A 57 -17.41 -16.77 11.64
N GLY A 58 -16.17 -17.27 11.57
CA GLY A 58 -15.82 -18.55 10.94
C GLY A 58 -15.56 -18.48 9.43
N ALA A 59 -15.37 -17.28 8.86
CA ALA A 59 -14.95 -17.12 7.47
C ALA A 59 -13.45 -17.44 7.27
N GLU A 60 -13.09 -17.92 6.09
CA GLU A 60 -11.70 -18.00 5.63
C GLU A 60 -11.35 -16.66 4.97
N VAL A 61 -10.53 -15.83 5.62
CA VAL A 61 -10.23 -14.47 5.15
C VAL A 61 -8.86 -14.39 4.48
N LEU A 62 -8.84 -14.00 3.20
CA LEU A 62 -7.65 -13.61 2.47
C LEU A 62 -7.45 -12.10 2.58
N ARG A 63 -6.36 -11.69 3.22
CA ARG A 63 -5.95 -10.29 3.35
C ARG A 63 -5.06 -9.91 2.19
N LEU A 64 -5.46 -8.88 1.44
CA LEU A 64 -4.68 -8.33 0.33
C LEU A 64 -4.26 -6.89 0.62
N ASN A 65 -3.09 -6.54 0.11
CA ASN A 65 -2.57 -5.18 0.11
C ASN A 65 -2.18 -4.84 -1.33
N HIS A 66 -3.13 -4.29 -2.09
CA HIS A 66 -2.94 -3.88 -3.47
C HIS A 66 -2.24 -2.51 -3.51
N VAL A 67 -0.95 -2.53 -3.23
CA VAL A 67 -0.10 -1.34 -3.21
C VAL A 67 -0.11 -0.61 -4.54
N GLY A 68 -0.16 0.72 -4.49
CA GLY A 68 0.01 1.56 -5.66
C GLY A 68 1.49 1.67 -6.03
N ASP A 69 1.97 0.71 -6.81
CA ASP A 69 3.38 0.57 -7.22
C ASP A 69 3.64 0.91 -8.69
N TRP A 70 2.62 1.44 -9.38
CA TRP A 70 2.68 1.73 -10.81
C TRP A 70 2.20 3.14 -11.17
N GLY A 71 2.93 3.82 -12.06
CA GLY A 71 2.54 5.11 -12.65
C GLY A 71 3.65 6.15 -12.69
N THR A 72 3.32 7.37 -13.16
CA THR A 72 4.26 8.50 -13.37
C THR A 72 5.13 8.81 -12.15
N GLN A 73 4.64 8.49 -10.95
CA GLN A 73 5.41 8.69 -9.72
C GLN A 73 6.66 7.81 -9.65
N PHE A 74 6.61 6.58 -10.15
CA PHE A 74 7.78 5.73 -10.25
C PHE A 74 8.77 6.23 -11.30
N GLY A 75 8.28 6.75 -12.43
CA GLY A 75 9.16 7.34 -13.45
C GLY A 75 9.94 8.54 -12.94
N MET A 76 9.30 9.40 -12.14
CA MET A 76 10.00 10.54 -11.52
C MET A 76 11.09 10.06 -10.55
N LEU A 77 10.79 9.04 -9.74
CA LEU A 77 11.73 8.50 -8.76
C LEU A 77 12.93 7.81 -9.45
N ILE A 78 12.68 7.04 -10.51
CA ILE A 78 13.72 6.35 -11.29
C ILE A 78 14.66 7.35 -11.96
N GLU A 79 14.11 8.37 -12.64
CA GLU A 79 14.93 9.38 -13.31
C GLU A 79 15.67 10.26 -12.29
N TYR A 80 15.04 10.59 -11.16
CA TYR A 80 15.73 11.29 -10.08
C TYR A 80 16.87 10.46 -9.49
N LEU A 81 16.68 9.15 -9.30
CA LEU A 81 17.73 8.25 -8.84
C LEU A 81 18.90 8.24 -9.82
N ARG A 82 18.64 8.10 -11.13
CA ARG A 82 19.66 8.08 -12.18
C ARG A 82 20.49 9.36 -12.22
N ASP A 83 19.86 10.52 -12.08
CA ASP A 83 20.54 11.81 -12.09
C ASP A 83 21.44 12.02 -10.86
N ASN A 84 21.10 11.40 -9.72
CA ASN A 84 21.84 11.53 -8.46
C ASN A 84 22.84 10.39 -8.20
N ALA A 85 22.67 9.22 -8.82
CA ALA A 85 23.53 8.05 -8.66
C ALA A 85 24.79 8.10 -9.56
N LYS A 86 25.37 9.28 -9.81
CA LYS A 86 26.52 9.48 -10.73
C LYS A 86 27.81 8.80 -10.23
N GLY A 87 27.87 7.48 -10.28
CA GLY A 87 29.08 6.66 -10.09
C GLY A 87 29.06 5.65 -8.94
N GLY A 88 27.94 5.42 -8.25
CA GLY A 88 27.87 4.43 -7.16
C GLY A 88 26.45 4.11 -6.72
N ASP A 89 26.30 3.17 -5.79
CA ASP A 89 25.01 2.85 -5.17
C ASP A 89 24.51 4.07 -4.40
N ALA A 90 23.42 4.67 -4.88
CA ALA A 90 22.72 5.72 -4.16
C ALA A 90 21.82 5.05 -3.10
N GLU A 91 22.23 5.13 -1.85
CA GLU A 91 21.42 4.65 -0.74
C GLU A 91 20.31 5.67 -0.44
N VAL A 92 19.05 5.26 -0.59
CA VAL A 92 17.90 6.12 -0.27
C VAL A 92 17.59 5.96 1.21
N SER A 93 18.25 6.75 2.05
CA SER A 93 18.06 6.74 3.50
C SER A 93 16.75 7.41 3.95
N ASP A 94 16.28 8.41 3.20
CA ASP A 94 15.01 9.10 3.44
C ASP A 94 14.17 9.16 2.15
N LEU A 95 13.21 8.23 2.05
CA LEU A 95 12.27 8.14 0.92
C LEU A 95 11.38 9.38 0.80
N GLN A 96 11.05 10.05 1.90
CA GLN A 96 10.16 11.22 1.89
C GLN A 96 10.90 12.44 1.33
N ALA A 97 12.13 12.67 1.78
CA ALA A 97 12.98 13.71 1.24
C ALA A 97 13.27 13.47 -0.26
N PHE A 98 13.58 12.22 -0.62
CA PHE A 98 13.83 11.82 -1.99
C PHE A 98 12.62 12.07 -2.90
N TYR A 99 11.42 11.66 -2.49
CA TYR A 99 10.19 11.92 -3.24
C TYR A 99 9.92 13.42 -3.38
N LYS A 100 10.04 14.21 -2.31
CA LYS A 100 9.81 15.66 -2.36
C LYS A 100 10.76 16.34 -3.35
N ALA A 101 12.03 15.95 -3.34
CA ALA A 101 13.03 16.51 -4.25
C ALA A 101 12.79 16.10 -5.71
N ALA A 102 12.45 14.84 -5.96
CA ALA A 102 12.05 14.37 -7.28
C ALA A 102 10.79 15.08 -7.79
N LYS A 103 9.81 15.29 -6.92
CA LYS A 103 8.55 15.97 -7.23
C LYS A 103 8.75 17.44 -7.55
N LEU A 104 9.57 18.15 -6.76
CA LEU A 104 9.92 19.55 -7.03
C LEU A 104 10.54 19.69 -8.42
N ARG A 105 11.53 18.84 -8.73
CA ARG A 105 12.17 18.84 -10.04
C ARG A 105 11.22 18.46 -11.17
N PHE A 106 10.30 17.53 -10.94
CA PHE A 106 9.25 17.17 -11.89
C PHE A 106 8.32 18.34 -12.23
N ASP A 107 8.05 19.21 -11.26
CA ASP A 107 7.15 20.36 -11.46
C ASP A 107 7.88 21.56 -12.11
N GLU A 108 9.17 21.73 -11.87
CA GLU A 108 9.96 22.89 -12.32
C GLU A 108 10.75 22.66 -13.62
N ASP A 109 11.19 21.42 -13.89
CA ASP A 109 12.05 21.07 -15.03
C ASP A 109 11.25 20.28 -16.09
N ALA A 110 10.90 20.96 -17.19
CA ALA A 110 10.12 20.38 -18.29
C ALA A 110 10.84 19.22 -18.99
N ASP A 111 12.16 19.27 -19.08
CA ASP A 111 12.96 18.18 -19.67
C ASP A 111 12.98 16.97 -18.74
N PHE A 112 13.13 17.18 -17.43
CA PHE A 112 13.03 16.11 -16.44
C PHE A 112 11.65 15.47 -16.44
N LYS A 113 10.58 16.28 -16.49
CA LYS A 113 9.20 15.81 -16.59
C LYS A 113 8.99 14.90 -17.80
N ARG A 114 9.48 15.30 -18.98
CA ARG A 114 9.42 14.48 -20.20
C ARG A 114 10.16 13.15 -20.02
N ARG A 115 11.41 13.18 -19.52
CA ARG A 115 12.20 11.95 -19.27
C ARG A 115 11.51 11.01 -18.28
N ALA A 116 10.92 11.54 -17.21
CA ALA A 116 10.19 10.77 -16.21
C ALA A 116 8.95 10.08 -16.79
N GLN A 117 8.20 10.76 -17.67
CA GLN A 117 7.06 10.15 -18.39
C GLN A 117 7.52 9.06 -19.35
N GLU A 118 8.58 9.30 -20.13
CA GLU A 118 9.17 8.31 -21.02
C GLU A 118 9.71 7.10 -20.24
N ALA A 119 10.27 7.31 -19.05
CA ALA A 119 10.74 6.23 -18.18
C ALA A 119 9.61 5.28 -17.77
N VAL A 120 8.42 5.82 -17.46
CA VAL A 120 7.24 4.99 -17.17
C VAL A 120 6.78 4.21 -18.38
N VAL A 121 6.76 4.83 -19.56
CA VAL A 121 6.39 4.14 -20.80
C VAL A 121 7.36 2.99 -21.09
N ARG A 122 8.67 3.22 -20.91
CA ARG A 122 9.68 2.15 -21.04
C ARG A 122 9.45 1.03 -20.02
N LEU A 123 9.19 1.37 -18.76
CA LEU A 123 8.89 0.38 -17.71
C LEU A 123 7.63 -0.44 -18.03
N GLN A 124 6.65 0.16 -18.70
CA GLN A 124 5.43 -0.51 -19.16
C GLN A 124 5.65 -1.42 -20.38
N GLY A 125 6.68 -1.16 -21.16
CA GLY A 125 6.97 -1.90 -22.39
C GLY A 125 7.64 -3.25 -22.19
N GLY A 126 8.24 -3.50 -21.02
CA GLY A 126 9.08 -4.68 -20.76
C GLY A 126 10.52 -4.45 -21.17
#